data_AF-A0A314KQJ7-F1
#
_entry.id   AF-A0A314KQJ7-F1
#
_cell.length_a   1.000
_cell.length_b   1.000
_cell.length_c   1.000
_cell.angle_alpha   90.00
_cell.angle_beta   90.00
_cell.angle_gamma   90.00
#
_symmetry.space_group_name_H-M   'P 1'
#
loop_
_entity.id
_entity.type
_entity.pdbx_description
1 polymer ?
#
loop_
_entity_poly.entity_id
_entity_poly.type
_entity_poly.pdbx_seq_one_letter_code
_entity_poly.pdbx_strand_id
1 'polypeptide(L)'
;FTSHQPLIVTGHSLGGSVASLFTLWLLDSLPRYGVQRLLCITFGSPLLGNNGFQKAISERSAWSSCFLHVVSDKDPIPGFLISESDHNASAATLTTPTCYMPFGTYLFCSELGFSCFEEPQSILELLMIMSSRCAESQNLNNCSQVINYGHILEHLRSKAICRGIVELPDSIGNPLQAGTYLLLEAAGVGKLQQEGVDMSYLAMDIAKRAEVQAKHRQNVFDPSKN
;
A
#
# COMPACT_ATOMS: atom_id res chain seq x y z
N PHE A 1 -5.28 -6.36 -30.18
CA PHE A 1 -5.52 -4.98 -29.72
C PHE A 1 -4.86 -4.00 -30.68
N THR A 2 -5.61 -3.39 -31.60
CA THR A 2 -5.10 -2.42 -32.60
C THR A 2 -5.53 -0.97 -32.30
N SER A 3 -6.16 -0.72 -31.14
CA SER A 3 -6.56 0.62 -30.69
C SER A 3 -5.47 1.28 -29.85
N HIS A 4 -5.28 2.60 -30.03
CA HIS A 4 -4.36 3.42 -29.23
C HIS A 4 -4.84 3.74 -27.81
N GLN A 5 -6.00 3.22 -27.41
CA GLN A 5 -6.65 3.57 -26.15
C GLN A 5 -6.00 2.89 -24.93
N PRO A 6 -5.86 3.59 -23.79
CA PRO A 6 -5.50 2.98 -22.52
C PRO A 6 -6.60 2.01 -22.06
N LEU A 7 -6.20 0.88 -21.48
CA LEU A 7 -7.09 -0.10 -20.87
C LEU A 7 -7.00 0.02 -19.36
N ILE A 8 -8.13 0.34 -18.72
CA ILE A 8 -8.25 0.32 -17.26
C ILE A 8 -9.03 -0.92 -16.86
N VAL A 9 -8.44 -1.71 -15.97
CA VAL A 9 -9.11 -2.81 -15.29
C VAL A 9 -9.38 -2.37 -13.85
N THR A 10 -10.56 -2.63 -13.32
CA THR A 10 -10.91 -2.18 -11.97
C THR A 10 -11.85 -3.13 -11.26
N GLY A 11 -11.90 -3.01 -9.94
CA GLY A 11 -12.83 -3.74 -9.10
C GLY A 11 -12.73 -3.31 -7.65
N HIS A 12 -13.82 -3.54 -6.91
CA HIS A 12 -13.91 -3.29 -5.47
C HIS A 12 -13.85 -4.63 -4.72
N SER A 13 -13.20 -4.64 -3.55
CA SER A 13 -13.08 -5.82 -2.69
C SER A 13 -12.55 -7.03 -3.47
N LEU A 14 -13.20 -8.19 -3.40
CA LEU A 14 -12.84 -9.39 -4.18
C LEU A 14 -12.82 -9.14 -5.70
N GLY A 15 -13.69 -8.26 -6.22
CA GLY A 15 -13.66 -7.86 -7.62
C GLY A 15 -12.35 -7.17 -8.00
N GLY A 16 -11.71 -6.45 -7.06
CA GLY A 16 -10.38 -5.87 -7.24
C GLY A 16 -9.28 -6.93 -7.28
N SER A 17 -9.40 -7.99 -6.48
CA SER A 17 -8.51 -9.15 -6.56
C SER A 17 -8.60 -9.84 -7.92
N VAL A 18 -9.81 -10.06 -8.42
CA VAL A 18 -10.05 -10.62 -9.77
C VAL A 18 -9.49 -9.70 -10.86
N ALA A 19 -9.73 -8.39 -10.76
CA ALA A 19 -9.19 -7.38 -11.69
C ALA A 19 -7.65 -7.43 -11.74
N SER A 20 -7.01 -7.58 -10.59
CA SER A 20 -5.56 -7.67 -10.49
C SER A 20 -5.00 -8.95 -11.13
N LEU A 21 -5.61 -10.10 -10.86
CA LEU A 21 -5.23 -11.37 -11.49
C LEU A 21 -5.44 -11.34 -13.00
N PHE A 22 -6.54 -10.76 -13.47
CA PHE A 22 -6.80 -10.57 -14.89
C PHE A 22 -5.76 -9.65 -15.54
N THR A 23 -5.36 -8.59 -14.85
CA THR A 23 -4.29 -7.69 -15.30
C THR A 23 -2.97 -8.43 -15.41
N LEU A 24 -2.60 -9.26 -14.43
CA LEU A 24 -1.39 -10.09 -14.51
C LEU A 24 -1.43 -11.06 -15.70
N TRP A 25 -2.57 -11.67 -15.97
CA TRP A 25 -2.76 -12.52 -17.15
C TRP A 25 -2.59 -11.74 -18.45
N LEU A 26 -3.12 -10.51 -18.54
CA LEU A 26 -2.91 -9.62 -19.68
C LEU A 26 -1.43 -9.23 -19.84
N LEU A 27 -0.74 -8.91 -18.74
CA LEU A 27 0.68 -8.54 -18.76
C LEU A 27 1.58 -9.67 -19.24
N ASP A 28 1.24 -10.92 -18.92
CA ASP A 28 1.95 -12.11 -19.39
C ASP A 28 1.62 -12.45 -20.86
N SER A 29 0.38 -12.19 -21.28
CA SER A 29 -0.13 -12.55 -22.60
C SER A 29 0.15 -11.49 -23.69
N LEU A 30 0.37 -10.22 -23.31
CA LEU A 30 0.52 -9.10 -24.25
C LEU A 30 1.99 -8.82 -24.60
N PRO A 31 2.28 -8.37 -25.84
CA PRO A 31 3.60 -7.83 -26.18
C PRO A 31 3.95 -6.62 -25.32
N ARG A 32 5.26 -6.34 -25.12
CA ARG A 32 5.74 -5.23 -24.26
C ARG A 32 5.11 -3.86 -24.58
N TYR A 33 4.80 -3.59 -25.84
CA TYR A 33 4.13 -2.34 -26.26
C TYR A 33 2.68 -2.22 -25.77
N GLY A 34 2.00 -3.34 -25.48
CA GLY A 34 0.66 -3.35 -24.89
C GLY A 34 0.65 -3.02 -23.40
N VAL A 35 1.76 -3.29 -22.70
CA VAL A 35 1.90 -3.10 -21.24
C VAL A 35 1.86 -1.62 -20.84
N GLN A 36 2.44 -0.72 -21.64
CA GLN A 36 2.50 0.72 -21.36
C GLN A 36 1.12 1.42 -21.30
N ARG A 37 0.04 0.70 -21.62
CA ARG A 37 -1.32 1.22 -21.69
C ARG A 37 -2.27 0.54 -20.72
N LEU A 38 -1.78 -0.37 -19.89
CA LEU A 38 -2.58 -1.12 -18.93
C LEU A 38 -2.44 -0.51 -17.54
N LEU A 39 -3.57 -0.23 -16.91
CA LEU A 39 -3.63 0.19 -15.52
C LEU A 39 -4.73 -0.57 -14.79
N CYS A 40 -4.38 -1.20 -13.68
CA CYS A 40 -5.30 -1.81 -12.74
C CYS A 40 -5.49 -0.86 -11.56
N ILE A 41 -6.73 -0.45 -11.31
CA ILE A 41 -7.09 0.36 -10.14
C ILE A 41 -8.06 -0.45 -9.28
N THR A 42 -7.68 -0.79 -8.06
CA THR A 42 -8.56 -1.53 -7.14
C THR A 42 -8.96 -0.67 -5.95
N PHE A 43 -10.10 -1.00 -5.34
CA PHE A 43 -10.62 -0.32 -4.16
C PHE A 43 -10.88 -1.35 -3.06
N GLY A 44 -10.19 -1.24 -1.92
CA GLY A 44 -10.43 -2.12 -0.77
C GLY A 44 -10.19 -3.61 -1.04
N SER A 45 -9.30 -3.94 -1.98
CA SER A 45 -9.05 -5.33 -2.37
C SER A 45 -8.11 -6.03 -1.37
N PRO A 46 -8.39 -7.28 -0.96
CA PRO A 46 -7.46 -8.06 -0.15
C PRO A 46 -6.19 -8.42 -0.93
N LEU A 47 -5.11 -8.69 -0.20
CA LEU A 47 -3.83 -9.16 -0.76
C LEU A 47 -3.99 -10.49 -1.52
N LEU A 48 -3.13 -10.72 -2.51
CA LEU A 48 -3.30 -11.84 -3.48
C LEU A 48 -2.34 -13.01 -3.30
N GLY A 49 -1.08 -12.73 -2.93
CA GLY A 49 -0.05 -13.75 -2.93
C GLY A 49 1.01 -13.50 -1.87
N ASN A 50 1.85 -14.49 -1.66
CA ASN A 50 2.92 -14.47 -0.66
C ASN A 50 4.18 -13.73 -1.16
N ASN A 51 5.26 -13.81 -0.40
CA ASN A 51 6.56 -13.23 -0.77
C ASN A 51 7.10 -13.70 -2.13
N GLY A 52 6.89 -14.96 -2.51
CA GLY A 52 7.32 -15.47 -3.82
C GLY A 52 6.56 -14.79 -4.96
N PHE A 53 5.26 -14.59 -4.80
CA PHE A 53 4.42 -13.86 -5.75
C PHE A 53 4.84 -12.38 -5.86
N GLN A 54 5.03 -11.70 -4.73
CA GLN A 54 5.49 -10.32 -4.67
C GLN A 54 6.83 -10.13 -5.39
N LYS A 55 7.78 -11.05 -5.14
CA LYS A 55 9.11 -11.01 -5.76
C LYS A 55 9.03 -11.22 -7.27
N ALA A 56 8.25 -12.20 -7.73
CA ALA A 56 8.06 -12.47 -9.16
C ALA A 56 7.50 -11.26 -9.93
N ILE A 57 6.62 -10.47 -9.32
CA ILE A 57 6.11 -9.23 -9.91
C ILE A 57 7.18 -8.14 -9.89
N SER A 58 7.89 -7.97 -8.78
CA SER A 58 8.88 -6.89 -8.61
C SER A 58 10.11 -7.03 -9.50
N GLU A 59 10.48 -8.26 -9.87
CA GLU A 59 11.53 -8.53 -10.86
C GLU A 59 11.15 -8.05 -12.27
N ARG A 60 9.85 -7.80 -12.53
CA ARG A 60 9.34 -7.23 -13.79
C ARG A 60 8.98 -5.76 -13.56
N SER A 61 9.98 -4.87 -13.64
CA SER A 61 9.82 -3.44 -13.30
C SER A 61 8.68 -2.71 -14.03
N ALA A 62 8.31 -3.14 -15.23
CA ALA A 62 7.18 -2.57 -15.99
C ALA A 62 5.80 -3.06 -15.51
N TRP A 63 5.74 -4.10 -14.66
CA TRP A 63 4.48 -4.68 -14.18
C TRP A 63 4.00 -3.99 -12.92
N SER A 64 4.89 -3.70 -11.96
CA SER A 64 4.49 -3.06 -10.70
C SER A 64 3.86 -1.68 -10.91
N SER A 65 4.29 -0.93 -11.93
CA SER A 65 3.72 0.37 -12.30
C SER A 65 2.31 0.29 -12.92
N CYS A 66 1.84 -0.91 -13.27
CA CYS A 66 0.48 -1.11 -13.78
C CYS A 66 -0.57 -1.26 -12.67
N PHE A 67 -0.20 -1.22 -11.38
CA PHE A 67 -1.13 -1.48 -10.28
C PHE A 67 -1.20 -0.30 -9.31
N LEU A 68 -2.42 0.17 -9.07
CA LEU A 68 -2.77 1.14 -8.05
C LEU A 68 -3.88 0.58 -7.16
N HIS A 69 -3.53 0.30 -5.91
CA HIS A 69 -4.44 -0.22 -4.90
C HIS A 69 -4.89 0.93 -3.99
N VAL A 70 -6.15 1.34 -4.10
CA VAL A 70 -6.73 2.40 -3.27
C VAL A 70 -7.29 1.78 -2.01
N VAL A 71 -6.81 2.24 -0.85
CA VAL A 71 -7.19 1.71 0.47
C VAL A 71 -7.58 2.85 1.41
N SER A 72 -8.59 2.62 2.23
CA SER A 72 -9.04 3.59 3.24
C SER A 72 -8.58 3.18 4.63
N ASP A 73 -8.22 4.15 5.48
CA ASP A 73 -7.88 3.95 6.90
C ASP A 73 -9.01 3.37 7.77
N LYS A 74 -10.20 3.22 7.19
CA LYS A 74 -11.40 2.62 7.80
C LYS A 74 -11.78 1.28 7.19
N ASP A 75 -11.05 0.79 6.19
CA ASP A 75 -11.35 -0.45 5.49
C ASP A 75 -10.47 -1.61 6.01
N PRO A 76 -11.03 -2.61 6.69
CA PRO A 76 -10.27 -3.76 7.17
C PRO A 76 -9.93 -4.77 6.07
N ILE A 77 -10.62 -4.74 4.92
CA ILE A 77 -10.53 -5.80 3.92
C ILE A 77 -9.10 -5.94 3.33
N PRO A 78 -8.39 -4.86 2.98
CA PRO A 78 -7.04 -4.96 2.42
C PRO A 78 -6.05 -5.73 3.30
N GLY A 79 -6.12 -5.56 4.62
CA GLY A 79 -5.22 -6.21 5.56
C GLY A 79 -5.77 -7.48 6.22
N PHE A 80 -6.99 -7.91 5.88
CA PHE A 80 -7.66 -9.05 6.52
C PHE A 80 -6.88 -10.38 6.42
N LEU A 81 -6.11 -10.58 5.34
CA LEU A 81 -5.33 -11.81 5.10
C LEU A 81 -3.91 -11.76 5.69
N ILE A 82 -3.57 -10.70 6.40
CA ILE A 82 -2.31 -10.55 7.11
C ILE A 82 -2.51 -11.19 8.49
N SER A 83 -2.35 -12.51 8.59
CA SER A 83 -2.50 -13.19 9.89
C SER A 83 -1.47 -12.67 10.91
N GLU A 84 -1.94 -12.33 12.11
CA GLU A 84 -1.10 -12.30 13.30
C GLU A 84 -0.69 -13.74 13.63
N SER A 85 0.60 -14.05 13.49
CA SER A 85 1.14 -15.28 14.02
C SER A 85 1.14 -15.20 15.55
N ASP A 86 0.22 -15.93 16.18
CA ASP A 86 0.29 -16.53 17.52
C ASP A 86 1.25 -15.86 18.51
N HIS A 87 0.71 -15.14 19.51
CA HIS A 87 1.44 -14.67 20.70
C HIS A 87 1.99 -15.81 21.61
N ASN A 88 2.12 -17.04 21.10
CA ASN A 88 2.43 -18.24 21.85
C ASN A 88 3.13 -19.35 21.03
N ALA A 89 3.72 -19.05 19.88
CA ALA A 89 4.58 -20.01 19.18
C ALA A 89 5.94 -20.14 19.88
N SER A 90 6.08 -21.19 20.71
CA SER A 90 7.36 -21.60 21.27
C SER A 90 8.37 -21.90 20.15
N ALA A 91 9.62 -21.49 20.38
CA ALA A 91 10.73 -21.61 19.45
C ALA A 91 11.11 -23.10 19.20
N ALA A 92 10.35 -23.82 18.37
CA ALA A 92 10.76 -25.16 17.93
C ALA A 92 10.12 -25.68 16.63
N THR A 93 9.19 -24.98 15.98
CA THR A 93 8.58 -25.49 14.72
C THR A 93 8.25 -24.37 13.74
N LEU A 94 9.28 -23.75 13.16
CA LEU A 94 9.15 -22.76 12.08
C LEU A 94 8.79 -23.44 10.75
N THR A 95 7.53 -23.82 10.56
CA THR A 95 6.93 -23.77 9.23
C THR A 95 6.28 -22.39 9.13
N THR A 96 7.02 -21.43 8.56
CA THR A 96 6.62 -20.02 8.39
C THR A 96 5.19 -19.89 7.85
N PRO A 97 4.25 -19.21 8.53
CA PRO A 97 3.00 -18.84 7.89
C PRO A 97 3.36 -17.94 6.71
N THR A 98 2.94 -18.36 5.52
CA THR A 98 3.18 -17.65 4.27
C THR A 98 2.30 -16.40 4.24
N CYS A 99 2.74 -15.35 4.94
CA CYS A 99 2.03 -14.08 5.00
C CYS A 99 1.84 -13.54 3.57
N TYR A 100 0.63 -13.09 3.28
CA TYR A 100 0.33 -12.38 2.04
C TYR A 100 1.14 -11.08 2.00
N MET A 101 1.71 -10.77 0.85
CA MET A 101 2.57 -9.60 0.65
C MET A 101 1.95 -8.64 -0.37
N PRO A 102 2.04 -7.32 -0.12
CA PRO A 102 1.59 -6.32 -1.07
C PRO A 102 2.53 -6.23 -2.28
N PHE A 103 1.97 -5.84 -3.43
CA PHE A 103 2.69 -5.55 -4.66
C PHE A 103 2.07 -4.34 -5.35
N GLY A 104 2.81 -3.69 -6.25
CA GLY A 104 2.32 -2.47 -6.91
C GLY A 104 2.31 -1.26 -5.99
N THR A 105 1.59 -0.22 -6.40
CA THR A 105 1.48 1.04 -5.66
C THR A 105 0.23 1.06 -4.81
N TYR A 106 0.33 1.45 -3.54
CA TYR A 106 -0.82 1.63 -2.66
C TYR A 106 -1.06 3.11 -2.41
N LEU A 107 -2.30 3.56 -2.64
CA LEU A 107 -2.79 4.90 -2.28
C LEU A 107 -3.63 4.79 -1.01
N PHE A 108 -3.02 5.17 0.11
CA PHE A 108 -3.68 5.23 1.41
C PHE A 108 -4.48 6.52 1.53
N CYS A 109 -5.75 6.40 1.88
CA CYS A 109 -6.72 7.48 1.96
C CYS A 109 -7.28 7.61 3.38
N SER A 110 -7.27 8.82 3.92
CA SER A 110 -7.90 9.16 5.21
C SER A 110 -8.64 10.50 5.13
N GLU A 111 -9.30 10.88 6.23
CA GLU A 111 -9.90 12.21 6.33
C GLU A 111 -8.87 13.36 6.32
N LEU A 112 -7.62 13.07 6.66
CA LEU A 112 -6.51 14.03 6.71
C LEU A 112 -5.88 14.24 5.33
N GLY A 113 -5.95 13.24 4.46
CA GLY A 113 -5.40 13.34 3.11
C GLY A 113 -5.14 11.97 2.50
N PHE A 114 -4.15 11.92 1.61
CA PHE A 114 -3.69 10.68 1.01
C PHE A 114 -2.19 10.68 0.83
N SER A 115 -1.64 9.47 0.68
CA SER A 115 -0.22 9.23 0.41
C SER A 115 -0.02 7.91 -0.34
N CYS A 116 0.99 7.86 -1.19
CA CYS A 116 1.35 6.66 -1.93
C CYS A 116 2.57 5.97 -1.31
N PHE A 117 2.55 4.64 -1.29
CA PHE A 117 3.70 3.80 -0.94
C PHE A 117 3.88 2.70 -1.99
N GLU A 118 5.12 2.38 -2.33
CA GLU A 118 5.50 1.30 -3.25
C GLU A 118 6.31 0.19 -2.56
N GLU A 119 6.92 0.49 -1.41
CA GLU A 119 7.80 -0.45 -0.71
C GLU A 119 6.94 -1.49 0.03
N PRO A 120 7.05 -2.79 -0.31
CA PRO A 120 6.14 -3.82 0.19
C PRO A 120 6.07 -3.93 1.71
N GLN A 121 7.20 -3.84 2.40
CA GLN A 121 7.23 -3.99 3.86
C GLN A 121 6.55 -2.78 4.54
N SER A 122 6.73 -1.57 4.02
CA SER A 122 6.08 -0.35 4.50
C SER A 122 4.57 -0.42 4.29
N ILE A 123 4.14 -0.91 3.13
CA ILE A 123 2.72 -1.13 2.83
C ILE A 123 2.14 -2.18 3.79
N LEU A 124 2.85 -3.27 4.05
CA LEU A 124 2.40 -4.34 4.95
C LEU A 124 2.19 -3.80 6.37
N GLU A 125 3.16 -3.05 6.91
CA GLU A 125 3.06 -2.41 8.22
C GLU A 125 1.86 -1.46 8.31
N LEU A 126 1.61 -0.65 7.27
CA LEU A 126 0.47 0.25 7.23
C LEU A 126 -0.87 -0.51 7.21
N LEU A 127 -0.95 -1.57 6.42
CA LEU A 127 -2.15 -2.43 6.39
C LEU A 127 -2.39 -3.12 7.73
N MET A 128 -1.35 -3.59 8.42
CA MET A 128 -1.46 -4.14 9.78
C MET A 128 -2.01 -3.12 10.76
N ILE A 129 -1.45 -1.90 10.76
CA ILE A 129 -1.90 -0.79 11.61
C ILE A 129 -3.38 -0.44 11.34
N MET A 130 -3.83 -0.48 10.08
CA MET A 130 -5.22 -0.17 9.74
C MET A 130 -6.18 -1.30 10.11
N SER A 131 -5.76 -2.56 9.97
CA SER A 131 -6.53 -3.73 10.37
C SER A 131 -6.75 -3.80 11.89
N SER A 132 -5.72 -3.53 12.70
CA SER A 132 -5.83 -3.57 14.16
C SER A 132 -6.86 -2.55 14.67
N ARG A 133 -6.84 -1.32 14.15
CA ARG A 133 -7.84 -0.28 14.46
C ARG A 133 -9.28 -0.73 14.22
N CYS A 134 -9.51 -1.43 13.11
CA CYS A 134 -10.84 -1.94 12.78
C CYS A 134 -11.29 -3.03 13.74
N ALA A 135 -10.37 -3.86 14.25
CA ALA A 135 -10.64 -4.88 15.26
C ALA A 135 -10.98 -4.27 16.64
N GLU A 136 -10.29 -3.21 17.04
CA GLU A 136 -10.52 -2.53 18.34
C GLU A 136 -11.81 -1.68 18.36
N SER A 137 -12.20 -1.11 17.22
CA SER A 137 -13.43 -0.31 17.09
C SER A 137 -14.74 -1.11 17.18
N GLN A 138 -14.67 -2.44 17.40
CA GLN A 138 -15.82 -3.34 17.46
C GLN A 138 -16.67 -3.14 18.73
N ASN A 139 -17.52 -2.11 18.70
CA ASN A 139 -18.92 -2.36 19.03
C ASN A 139 -19.49 -3.19 17.85
N LEU A 140 -19.82 -4.45 18.12
CA LEU A 140 -20.19 -5.55 17.20
C LEU A 140 -21.29 -5.24 16.16
N ASN A 141 -21.88 -4.05 16.16
CA ASN A 141 -22.99 -3.65 15.29
C ASN A 141 -22.57 -2.95 13.99
N ASN A 142 -21.29 -2.61 13.80
CA ASN A 142 -20.86 -1.75 12.68
C ASN A 142 -19.95 -2.43 11.62
N CYS A 143 -19.75 -3.75 11.69
CA CYS A 143 -18.94 -4.55 10.75
C CYS A 143 -19.52 -4.64 9.32
N SER A 144 -20.59 -3.89 9.04
CA SER A 144 -21.29 -3.86 7.75
C SER A 144 -21.27 -2.47 7.10
N GLN A 145 -20.44 -1.54 7.58
CA GLN A 145 -20.29 -0.27 6.87
C GLN A 145 -19.52 -0.50 5.57
N VAL A 146 -20.27 -0.62 4.48
CA VAL A 146 -19.76 -0.57 3.11
C VAL A 146 -18.93 0.70 2.98
N ILE A 147 -17.62 0.55 2.80
CA ILE A 147 -16.71 1.68 2.63
C ILE A 147 -17.02 2.35 1.30
N ASN A 148 -17.53 3.58 1.37
CA ASN A 148 -17.82 4.37 0.18
C ASN A 148 -16.55 5.08 -0.31
N TYR A 149 -15.77 4.37 -1.10
CA TYR A 149 -14.57 4.93 -1.76
C TYR A 149 -14.88 6.15 -2.62
N GLY A 150 -16.08 6.26 -3.22
CA GLY A 150 -16.49 7.44 -3.98
C GLY A 150 -16.49 8.71 -3.13
N HIS A 151 -17.17 8.66 -1.99
CA HIS A 151 -17.23 9.78 -1.04
C HIS A 151 -15.83 10.15 -0.50
N ILE A 152 -15.00 9.15 -0.19
CA ILE A 152 -13.62 9.37 0.26
C ILE A 152 -12.83 10.13 -0.81
N LEU A 153 -12.89 9.69 -2.08
CA LEU A 153 -12.15 10.32 -3.16
C LEU A 153 -12.66 11.73 -3.50
N GLU A 154 -13.97 11.96 -3.45
CA GLU A 154 -14.55 13.29 -3.62
C GLU A 154 -14.09 14.27 -2.51
N HIS A 155 -14.07 13.80 -1.27
CA HIS A 155 -13.57 14.56 -0.13
C HIS A 155 -12.08 14.85 -0.24
N LEU A 156 -11.28 13.87 -0.68
CA LEU A 156 -9.85 14.08 -0.92
C LEU A 156 -9.59 15.07 -2.04
N ARG A 157 -10.38 15.01 -3.12
CA ARG A 157 -10.28 15.96 -4.23
C ARG A 157 -10.52 17.41 -3.76
N SER A 158 -11.47 17.64 -2.87
CA SER A 158 -11.74 18.98 -2.34
C SER A 158 -10.63 19.47 -1.39
N LYS A 159 -9.97 18.57 -0.67
CA LYS A 159 -8.86 18.87 0.25
C LYS A 159 -7.47 18.92 -0.38
N ALA A 160 -7.29 18.41 -1.59
CA ALA A 160 -6.00 18.37 -2.29
C ALA A 160 -5.34 19.76 -2.47
N ILE A 161 -6.11 20.84 -2.30
CA ILE A 161 -5.68 22.24 -2.49
C ILE A 161 -5.16 22.87 -1.19
N CYS A 162 -5.50 22.32 -0.01
CA CYS A 162 -5.16 22.91 1.28
C CYS A 162 -4.58 21.84 2.23
N ARG A 163 -3.25 21.68 2.26
CA ARG A 163 -2.58 21.03 3.39
C ARG A 163 -2.34 22.07 4.49
N GLY A 164 -2.82 21.78 5.70
CA GLY A 164 -2.56 22.61 6.87
C GLY A 164 -1.09 22.57 7.30
N ILE A 165 -0.73 23.41 8.26
CA ILE A 165 0.58 23.34 8.92
C ILE A 165 0.53 22.16 9.91
N VAL A 166 1.50 21.26 9.81
CA VAL A 166 1.66 20.12 10.71
C VAL A 166 2.83 20.40 11.63
N GLU A 167 2.62 20.27 12.94
CA GLU A 167 3.69 20.34 13.93
C GLU A 167 4.50 19.04 13.90
N LEU A 168 5.79 19.16 13.56
CA LEU A 168 6.70 18.03 13.52
C LEU A 168 7.30 17.78 14.92
N PRO A 169 7.46 16.52 15.34
CA PRO A 169 8.14 16.19 16.58
C PRO A 169 9.63 16.62 16.57
N ASP A 170 10.15 17.02 17.74
CA ASP A 170 11.58 17.36 17.92
C ASP A 170 12.52 16.18 17.61
N SER A 171 12.01 14.95 17.62
CA SER A 171 12.78 13.73 17.33
C SER A 171 13.06 13.49 15.83
N ILE A 172 12.53 14.33 14.94
CA ILE A 172 12.76 14.21 13.49
C ILE A 172 14.17 14.69 13.14
N GLY A 173 15.02 13.75 12.71
CA GLY A 173 16.44 14.01 12.50
C GLY A 173 16.83 14.52 11.11
N ASN A 174 15.96 14.40 10.09
CA ASN A 174 16.28 14.83 8.72
C ASN A 174 15.03 15.09 7.83
N PRO A 175 15.18 15.77 6.67
CA PRO A 175 14.06 16.11 5.79
C PRO A 175 13.34 14.90 5.17
N LEU A 176 14.03 13.78 4.92
CA LEU A 176 13.41 12.58 4.36
C LEU A 176 12.46 11.94 5.40
N GLN A 177 12.92 11.83 6.65
CA GLN A 177 12.09 11.39 7.77
C GLN A 177 10.90 12.34 7.98
N ALA A 178 11.11 13.65 7.91
CA ALA A 178 10.05 14.65 8.02
C ALA A 178 8.99 14.47 6.91
N GLY A 179 9.43 14.27 5.67
CA GLY A 179 8.55 13.97 4.54
C GLY A 179 7.74 12.68 4.75
N THR A 180 8.40 11.61 5.19
CA THR A 180 7.73 10.34 5.51
C THR A 180 6.72 10.50 6.64
N TYR A 181 7.04 11.27 7.68
CA TYR A 181 6.11 11.58 8.78
C TYR A 181 4.83 12.24 8.25
N LEU A 182 4.95 13.26 7.39
CA LEU A 182 3.81 13.93 6.77
C LEU A 182 2.99 13.00 5.87
N LEU A 183 3.63 12.03 5.21
CA LEU A 183 2.93 11.01 4.42
C LEU A 183 2.14 10.05 5.33
N LEU A 184 2.73 9.60 6.43
CA LEU A 184 2.06 8.73 7.41
C LEU A 184 0.86 9.43 8.06
N GLU A 185 1.00 10.71 8.40
CA GLU A 185 -0.11 11.50 8.91
C GLU A 185 -1.23 11.60 7.86
N ALA A 186 -0.90 11.90 6.60
CA ALA A 186 -1.88 11.95 5.51
C ALA A 186 -2.57 10.58 5.26
N ALA A 187 -1.86 9.46 5.45
CA ALA A 187 -2.42 8.11 5.42
C ALA A 187 -3.39 7.83 6.59
N GLY A 188 -3.46 8.71 7.60
CA GLY A 188 -4.31 8.55 8.78
C GLY A 188 -3.64 7.79 9.92
N VAL A 189 -2.31 7.58 9.89
CA VAL A 189 -1.55 6.94 10.98
C VAL A 189 -1.43 7.90 12.18
N GLY A 190 -1.48 9.22 11.96
CA GLY A 190 -1.18 10.26 12.98
C GLY A 190 -2.16 10.30 14.16
N LYS A 191 -3.41 9.91 13.93
CA LYS A 191 -4.45 9.88 14.97
C LYS A 191 -4.26 8.76 16.01
N LEU A 192 -3.20 7.96 15.91
CA LEU A 192 -2.96 6.76 16.72
C LEU A 192 -2.25 7.01 18.06
N GLN A 193 -2.13 8.25 18.55
CA GLN A 193 -1.42 8.57 19.81
C GLN A 193 -1.93 7.85 21.09
N GLN A 194 -2.98 7.02 21.01
CA GLN A 194 -3.44 6.17 22.12
C GLN A 194 -2.95 4.70 22.05
N GLU A 195 -2.36 4.26 20.93
CA GLU A 195 -1.81 2.92 20.75
C GLU A 195 -0.29 3.06 20.54
N GLY A 196 0.54 2.15 21.05
CA GLY A 196 2.00 2.30 21.15
C GLY A 196 2.81 2.33 19.85
N VAL A 197 2.23 2.80 18.74
CA VAL A 197 2.90 3.06 17.47
C VAL A 197 3.68 4.36 17.57
N ASP A 198 4.99 4.26 17.74
CA ASP A 198 5.90 5.40 17.61
C ASP A 198 6.00 5.80 16.13
N MET A 199 5.19 6.77 15.74
CA MET A 199 5.17 7.31 14.38
C MET A 199 6.52 7.88 13.95
N SER A 200 7.29 8.48 14.86
CA SER A 200 8.60 9.04 14.52
C SER A 200 9.59 7.92 14.19
N TYR A 201 9.53 6.80 14.91
CA TYR A 201 10.31 5.60 14.62
C TYR A 201 9.86 4.95 13.30
N LEU A 202 8.56 4.80 13.08
CA LEU A 202 8.02 4.27 11.82
C LEU A 202 8.45 5.12 10.62
N ALA A 203 8.37 6.45 10.74
CA ALA A 203 8.83 7.38 9.72
C ALA A 203 10.32 7.23 9.44
N MET A 204 11.14 7.02 10.47
CA MET A 204 12.58 6.79 10.35
C MET A 204 12.88 5.50 9.58
N ASP A 205 12.21 4.40 9.92
CA ASP A 205 12.49 3.09 9.32
C ASP A 205 12.03 3.00 7.85
N ILE A 206 10.86 3.56 7.53
CA ILE A 206 10.37 3.69 6.15
C ILE A 206 11.29 4.62 5.34
N ALA A 207 11.72 5.75 5.90
CA ALA A 207 12.67 6.66 5.24
C ALA A 207 13.99 5.95 4.90
N LYS A 208 14.51 5.15 5.83
CA LYS A 208 15.74 4.36 5.62
C LYS A 208 15.57 3.33 4.52
N ARG A 209 14.45 2.60 4.47
CA ARG A 209 14.14 1.64 3.40
C ARG A 209 14.04 2.32 2.04
N ALA A 210 13.35 3.47 1.98
CA ALA A 210 13.25 4.27 0.76
C ALA A 210 14.62 4.72 0.24
N GLU A 211 15.53 5.14 1.13
CA GLU A 211 16.88 5.54 0.76
C GLU A 211 17.71 4.37 0.19
N VAL A 212 17.63 3.19 0.82
CA VAL A 212 18.29 1.97 0.31
C VAL A 212 17.76 1.60 -1.08
N GLN A 213 16.44 1.65 -1.26
CA GLN A 213 15.81 1.34 -2.55
C GLN A 213 16.19 2.36 -3.63
N ALA A 214 16.26 3.65 -3.31
CA ALA A 214 16.69 4.69 -4.23
C ALA A 214 18.14 4.48 -4.71
N LYS A 215 19.06 4.16 -3.79
CA LYS A 215 20.46 3.83 -4.12
C LYS A 215 20.54 2.58 -4.99
N HIS A 216 19.74 1.55 -4.70
CA HIS A 216 19.68 0.34 -5.53
C HIS A 216 19.17 0.65 -6.95
N ARG A 217 18.10 1.43 -7.09
CA ARG A 217 17.58 1.86 -8.40
C ARG A 217 18.63 2.65 -9.21
N GLN A 218 19.38 3.55 -8.57
CA GLN A 218 20.48 4.27 -9.23
C GLN A 218 21.58 3.35 -9.76
N ASN A 219 21.95 2.31 -9.01
CA ASN A 219 22.98 1.35 -9.43
C ASN A 219 22.52 0.42 -10.58
N VAL A 220 21.23 0.13 -10.67
CA VAL A 220 20.62 -0.66 -11.76
C VAL A 220 20.45 0.18 -13.03
N PHE A 221 20.21 1.49 -12.87
CA PHE A 221 20.05 2.46 -13.96
C PHE A 221 21.36 3.20 -14.27
N ASP A 222 22.48 2.49 -14.34
CA ASP A 222 23.76 3.06 -14.74
C ASP A 222 23.88 3.06 -16.28
N PRO A 223 23.72 4.22 -16.97
CA PRO A 223 23.77 4.28 -18.43
C PRO A 223 25.18 4.02 -18.97
N SER A 224 26.21 3.95 -18.13
CA SER A 224 27.57 3.59 -18.56
C SER A 224 27.80 2.07 -18.65
N LYS A 225 26.82 1.25 -18.24
CA LYS A 225 26.87 -0.22 -18.25
C LYS A 225 25.98 -0.89 -19.32
N ASN A 226 25.33 -0.13 -20.19
CA ASN A 226 24.53 -0.62 -21.32
C ASN A 226 25.09 -0.18 -22.67
#